data_AF-A0A7V0RJB1-F1
#
_entry.id   AF-A0A7V0RJB1-F1
#
_cell.length_a   1.000
_cell.length_b   1.000
_cell.length_c   1.000
_cell.angle_alpha   90.00
_cell.angle_beta   90.00
_cell.angle_gamma   90.00
#
_symmetry.space_group_name_H-M   'P 1'
#
loop_
_entity.id
_entity.type
_entity.pdbx_description
1 polymer ?
#
loop_
_entity_poly.entity_id
_entity_poly.type
_entity_poly.pdbx_seq_one_letter_code
_entity_poly.pdbx_strand_id
1 'polypeptide(L)' 'KLIVMSPRPGRITHEYELDFCHRFFECRDARKVKSMPDFIEMREEIITIIRGDELEGGNIHV' A
#
# COMPACT_ATOMS: atom_id res chain seq x y z
N LYS A 1 -5.75 2.32 -8.64
CA LYS A 1 -4.62 1.36 -8.69
C LYS A 1 -3.50 1.77 -7.73
N LEU A 2 -2.99 0.82 -6.94
CA LEU A 2 -1.82 0.95 -6.06
C LEU A 2 -0.79 -0.12 -6.47
N ILE A 3 0.48 0.26 -6.54
CA ILE A 3 1.58 -0.63 -6.92
C ILE A 3 2.58 -0.64 -5.77
N VAL A 4 2.95 -1.85 -5.31
CA VAL A 4 4.05 -2.05 -4.36
C VAL A 4 5.25 -2.55 -5.12
N MET A 5 6.41 -2.00 -4.81
CA MET A 5 7.68 -2.37 -5.43
C MET A 5 8.67 -2.81 -4.37
N SER A 6 9.44 -3.87 -4.67
CA SER A 6 10.56 -4.24 -3.83
C SER A 6 11.65 -3.15 -3.90
N PRO A 7 12.36 -2.88 -2.79
CA PRO A 7 13.40 -1.85 -2.78
C PRO A 7 14.60 -2.23 -3.67
N ARG A 8 15.01 -3.51 -3.72
CA ARG A 8 16.07 -4.03 -4.59
C ARG A 8 15.88 -5.52 -4.93
N PRO A 9 16.12 -5.93 -6.19
CA PRO A 9 16.13 -5.07 -7.39
C PRO A 9 14.71 -4.55 -7.63
N GLY A 10 14.53 -3.26 -7.94
CA GLY A 10 13.22 -2.61 -8.09
C GLY A 10 12.29 -3.35 -9.05
N ARG A 11 11.39 -4.17 -8.50
CA ARG A 11 10.40 -4.97 -9.22
C ARG A 11 9.03 -4.67 -8.63
N ILE A 12 8.01 -4.70 -9.48
CA ILE A 12 6.63 -4.70 -9.00
C ILE A 12 6.41 -6.04 -8.29
N THR A 13 6.02 -5.99 -7.02
CA THR A 13 5.72 -7.18 -6.20
C THR A 13 4.23 -7.38 -6.04
N HIS A 14 3.46 -6.28 -5.97
CA HIS A 14 2.01 -6.34 -5.79
C HIS A 14 1.32 -5.24 -6.60
N GLU A 15 0.13 -5.55 -7.12
CA GLU A 15 -0.75 -4.60 -7.78
C GLU A 15 -2.16 -4.74 -7.20
N TYR A 16 -2.75 -3.62 -6.79
CA TYR A 16 -4.09 -3.56 -6.22
C TYR A 16 -4.95 -2.63 -7.05
N GLU A 17 -6.12 -3.12 -7.48
CA GLU A 17 -7.16 -2.27 -8.02
C GLU A 17 -8.04 -1.75 -6.87
N LEU A 18 -8.01 -0.44 -6.68
CA LEU A 18 -8.66 0.26 -5.56
C LEU A 18 -9.50 1.40 -6.11
N ASP A 19 -10.67 1.61 -5.51
CA ASP A 19 -11.65 2.62 -5.89
C ASP A 19 -11.73 3.81 -4.93
N PHE A 20 -10.86 3.87 -3.90
CA PHE A 20 -10.87 4.95 -2.89
C PHE A 20 -10.80 6.37 -3.48
N CYS A 21 -10.11 6.56 -4.61
CA CYS A 21 -10.08 7.84 -5.31
C CYS A 21 -11.45 8.21 -5.88
N HIS A 22 -12.20 7.25 -6.44
CA HIS A 22 -13.55 7.47 -6.94
C HIS A 22 -14.50 7.82 -5.77
N ARG A 23 -14.42 7.07 -4.67
CA ARG A 23 -15.20 7.37 -3.45
C ARG A 23 -14.92 8.77 -2.90
N PHE A 24 -13.65 9.21 -2.94
CA PHE A 24 -13.30 10.58 -2.59
C PHE A 24 -13.90 11.60 -3.56
N PHE A 25 -13.89 11.34 -4.87
CA PHE A 25 -14.51 12.25 -5.85
C PHE A 25 -16.02 12.40 -5.66
N GLU A 26 -16.70 11.35 -5.19
CA GLU A 26 -18.12 11.35 -4.87
C GLU A 26 -18.45 12.15 -3.61
N CYS A 27 -17.75 11.90 -2.50
CA CYS A 27 -18.09 12.51 -1.21
C CYS A 27 -17.30 13.79 -0.88
N ARG A 28 -16.19 14.05 -1.58
CA ARG A 28 -15.24 15.16 -1.33
C ARG A 28 -14.70 15.24 0.10
N ASP A 29 -14.76 14.12 0.85
CA ASP A 29 -14.31 14.03 2.23
C ASP A 29 -13.24 12.96 2.40
N ALA A 30 -11.99 13.42 2.53
CA ALA A 30 -10.85 12.54 2.74
C ALA A 30 -10.86 11.86 4.11
N ARG A 31 -11.45 12.47 5.15
CA ARG A 31 -11.52 11.84 6.48
C ARG A 31 -12.46 10.65 6.43
N LYS A 32 -13.63 10.83 5.79
CA LYS A 32 -14.62 9.76 5.60
C LYS A 32 -14.01 8.55 4.89
N VAL A 33 -13.30 8.76 3.78
CA VAL A 33 -12.62 7.67 3.04
C VAL A 33 -11.55 7.00 3.89
N LYS A 34 -10.69 7.77 4.57
CA LYS A 34 -9.61 7.22 5.41
C LYS A 34 -10.11 6.47 6.64
N SER A 35 -11.32 6.76 7.11
CA SER A 35 -11.95 6.04 8.22
C SER A 35 -12.75 4.81 7.79
N MET A 36 -12.85 4.51 6.48
CA MET A 36 -13.53 3.31 6.02
C MET A 36 -12.74 2.06 6.45
N PRO A 37 -13.42 0.98 6.89
CA PRO A 37 -12.75 -0.24 7.35
C PRO A 37 -11.79 -0.83 6.31
N ASP A 38 -12.20 -0.88 5.04
CA ASP A 38 -11.40 -1.43 3.94
C ASP A 38 -10.18 -0.56 3.59
N PHE A 39 -10.26 0.75 3.77
CA PHE A 39 -9.11 1.63 3.66
C PHE A 39 -8.08 1.34 4.76
N ILE A 40 -8.55 1.12 5.99
CA ILE A 40 -7.69 0.82 7.15
C ILE A 40 -7.00 -0.53 6.95
N GLU A 41 -7.75 -1.56 6.55
CA GLU A 41 -7.24 -2.90 6.25
C GLU A 41 -6.16 -2.86 5.17
N MET A 42 -6.45 -2.22 4.03
CA MET A 42 -5.47 -2.05 2.94
C MET A 42 -4.22 -1.30 3.40
N ARG A 43 -4.37 -0.26 4.24
CA ARG A 43 -3.21 0.45 4.81
C ARG A 43 -2.35 -0.48 5.67
N GLU A 44 -2.95 -1.29 6.52
CA GLU A 44 -2.24 -2.20 7.42
C GLU A 44 -1.53 -3.33 6.67
N GLU A 45 -2.16 -3.87 5.62
CA GLU A 45 -1.55 -4.82 4.69
C GLU A 45 -0.28 -4.23 4.06
N ILE A 46 -0.40 -3.03 3.47
CA ILE A 46 0.72 -2.37 2.78
C ILE A 46 1.87 -2.03 3.74
N ILE A 47 1.56 -1.57 4.95
CA ILE A 47 2.59 -1.32 5.98
C ILE A 47 3.30 -2.61 6.37
N THR A 48 2.58 -3.73 6.44
CA THR A 48 3.17 -5.04 6.76
C THR A 48 4.11 -5.51 5.65
N ILE A 49 3.69 -5.38 4.38
CA ILE A 49 4.54 -5.70 3.22
C ILE A 49 5.81 -4.86 3.23
N ILE A 50 5.69 -3.54 3.38
CA ILE A 50 6.86 -2.64 3.38
C ILE A 50 7.83 -3.01 4.51
N ARG A 51 7.34 -3.29 5.72
CA ARG A 51 8.18 -3.70 6.85
C ARG A 51 8.84 -5.07 6.64
N GLY A 52 8.15 -6.01 5.99
CA GLY A 52 8.73 -7.30 5.61
C GLY A 52 9.88 -7.12 4.62
N ASP A 53 9.64 -6.36 3.56
CA ASP A 53 10.62 -6.07 2.51
C ASP A 53 11.86 -5.32 3.05
N GLU A 54 11.70 -4.43 4.04
CA GLU A 54 12.82 -3.75 4.73
C GLU A 54 13.76 -4.73 5.44
N LEU A 55 13.22 -5.81 6.02
CA LEU A 55 14.00 -6.83 6.72
C LEU A 55 14.74 -7.75 5.73
N GLU A 56 14.12 -8.08 4.60
CA GLU A 56 14.75 -8.91 3.56
C GLU A 56 15.82 -8.17 2.77
N GLY A 57 15.60 -6.87 2.47
CA GLY A 57 16.55 -6.03 1.74
C GLY A 57 17.84 -5.69 2.49
N GLY A 58 17.89 -5.92 3.81
CA GLY A 58 19.07 -5.72 4.66
C GLY A 58 20.05 -6.90 4.69
N ASN A 59 19.65 -8.08 4.21
CA ASN A 59 20.42 -9.34 4.34
C ASN A 59 21.35 -9.64 3.15
N ILE A 60 21.59 -8.65 2.29
CA ILE A 60 22.45 -8.74 1.11
C ILE A 60 23.47 -7.60 1.14
N HIS A 61 24.33 -7.62 2.15
CA HIS A 61 25.68 -7.09 2.07
C HIS A 61 26.60 -8.07 2.79
N VAL A 62 27.48 -8.66 1.97
CA VAL A 62 28.75 -9.36 2.28
C VAL A 62 29.27 -9.34 3.71
#